data_AF-W3VCK5-F1
#
_entry.id   AF-W3VCK5-F1
#
_cell.length_a   1.000
_cell.length_b   1.000
_cell.length_c   1.000
_cell.angle_alpha   90.00
_cell.angle_beta   90.00
_cell.angle_gamma   90.00
#
_symmetry.space_group_name_H-M   'P 1'
#
loop_
_entity.id
_entity.type
_entity.pdbx_description
1 polymer ?
#
loop_
_entity_poly.entity_id
_entity_poly.type
_entity_poly.pdbx_seq_one_letter_code
_entity_poly.pdbx_strand_id
1 'polypeptide(L)'
;MINIRQYLSLLSVILISGCADPDAPLSPPKDNLWITVEGVAPKYTQPYVSAVYISKDCLKYRLHADMSPFKVPTYNGLRLKVKANPQTGYFQAKLPFNGGGRCKWKIDRAFVSVSYTDVRHLVKDAIPYSGTGLTAFINDAVQTNISEIAALNTIDFSPVIYPVLDLVEGFPKRIFLQGEVSKMRSFRLTLTPGAEWKITFKPKLDETKMAKVTVTNGEGEWVEYPGGKIDNGTQEVDFRYMYKNMK
;
A
#
# COMPACT_ATOMS: atom_id res chain seq x y z
N MET A 1 52.48 31.89 47.37
CA MET A 1 51.50 31.09 48.12
C MET A 1 50.14 31.19 47.42
N ILE A 2 49.69 30.03 46.92
CA ILE A 2 48.34 29.63 46.49
C ILE A 2 47.70 30.37 45.30
N ASN A 3 47.97 29.77 44.14
CA ASN A 3 47.21 29.74 42.89
C ASN A 3 45.97 28.84 43.07
N ILE A 4 44.79 29.23 42.59
CA ILE A 4 43.72 28.32 42.16
C ILE A 4 42.85 29.03 41.10
N ARG A 5 43.16 28.70 39.84
CA ARG A 5 42.19 28.52 38.75
C ARG A 5 41.18 27.44 39.14
N GLN A 6 39.89 27.67 38.93
CA GLN A 6 38.85 26.69 38.51
C GLN A 6 37.48 27.37 38.70
N TYR A 7 36.87 27.99 37.69
CA TYR A 7 36.02 27.34 36.69
C TYR A 7 35.25 26.13 37.24
N LEU A 8 34.03 26.37 37.71
CA LEU A 8 32.96 25.39 37.84
C LEU A 8 31.61 26.10 37.74
N SER A 9 31.34 26.67 36.55
CA SER A 9 29.95 26.81 36.10
C SER A 9 29.44 25.40 35.84
N LEU A 10 28.72 24.82 36.81
CA LEU A 10 27.89 23.64 36.59
C LEU A 10 26.79 24.01 35.59
N LEU A 11 27.07 23.83 34.31
CA LEU A 11 26.05 23.63 33.29
C LEU A 11 25.38 22.29 33.60
N SER A 12 24.25 22.36 34.32
CA SER A 12 23.29 21.26 34.39
C SER A 12 22.76 21.02 32.98
N VAL A 13 23.46 20.17 32.21
CA VAL A 13 22.90 19.57 31.01
C VAL A 13 21.87 18.57 31.50
N ILE A 14 20.64 19.04 31.66
CA ILE A 14 19.48 18.17 31.82
C ILE A 14 19.36 17.44 30.48
N LEU A 15 20.00 16.27 30.37
CA LEU A 15 19.64 15.28 29.37
C LEU A 15 18.23 14.82 29.72
N ILE A 16 17.24 15.58 29.27
CA ILE A 16 15.90 15.05 29.04
C ILE A 16 16.09 13.94 28.02
N SER A 17 16.35 12.72 28.49
CA SER A 17 16.00 11.51 27.77
C SER A 17 14.47 11.47 27.68
N GLY A 18 13.91 12.42 26.93
CA GLY A 18 12.49 12.40 26.59
C GLY A 18 12.27 11.09 25.88
N CYS A 19 11.42 10.23 26.45
CA CYS A 19 10.93 9.06 25.75
C CYS A 19 10.46 9.53 24.38
N ALA A 20 11.16 9.11 23.32
CA ALA A 20 10.77 9.46 21.98
C ALA A 20 9.38 8.86 21.76
N ASP A 21 8.35 9.72 21.72
CA ASP A 21 6.98 9.20 21.64
C ASP A 21 6.83 8.43 20.32
N PRO A 22 6.37 7.16 20.40
CA PRO A 22 6.39 6.19 19.32
C PRO A 22 5.53 6.58 18.12
N ASP A 23 4.61 7.53 18.31
CA ASP A 23 3.65 8.00 17.33
C ASP A 23 4.03 9.39 16.76
N ALA A 24 5.31 9.77 16.88
CA ALA A 24 5.78 11.05 16.35
C ALA A 24 5.43 11.23 14.85
N PRO A 25 5.02 12.42 14.43
CA PRO A 25 4.70 12.67 13.03
C PRO A 25 5.95 12.52 12.15
N LEU A 26 5.70 12.25 10.86
CA LEU A 26 6.72 12.40 9.82
C LEU A 26 7.16 13.87 9.75
N SER A 27 8.45 14.10 9.63
CA SER A 27 9.01 15.44 9.36
C SER A 27 10.20 15.28 8.42
N PRO A 28 9.94 15.06 7.11
CA PRO A 28 10.99 14.85 6.13
C PRO A 28 11.93 16.07 6.05
N PRO A 29 13.25 15.87 5.90
CA PRO A 29 14.19 16.97 5.74
C PRO A 29 13.93 17.76 4.44
N LYS A 30 14.42 19.01 4.36
CA LYS A 30 14.31 19.82 3.13
C LYS A 30 15.08 19.18 1.96
N ASP A 31 16.30 18.74 2.21
CA ASP A 31 17.18 18.10 1.23
C ASP A 31 16.91 16.59 1.12
N ASN A 32 15.65 16.22 0.91
CA ASN A 32 15.24 14.82 0.82
C ASN A 32 15.31 14.28 -0.61
N LEU A 33 15.56 12.98 -0.71
CA LEU A 33 15.32 12.23 -1.94
C LEU A 33 13.86 11.79 -1.99
N TRP A 34 13.33 11.68 -3.21
CA TRP A 34 11.91 11.41 -3.43
C TRP A 34 11.73 10.23 -4.37
N ILE A 35 10.77 9.38 -4.04
CA ILE A 35 10.26 8.38 -4.97
C ILE A 35 9.07 9.03 -5.67
N THR A 36 9.18 9.21 -6.97
CA THR A 36 8.08 9.71 -7.79
C THR A 36 7.11 8.57 -8.05
N VAL A 37 5.83 8.80 -7.81
CA VAL A 37 4.76 7.86 -8.13
C VAL A 37 3.88 8.52 -9.17
N GLU A 38 3.72 7.90 -10.33
CA GLU A 38 2.86 8.42 -11.38
C GLU A 38 2.10 7.30 -12.10
N GLY A 39 1.11 7.69 -12.88
CA GLY A 39 0.27 6.72 -13.53
C GLY A 39 -0.92 7.30 -14.26
N VAL A 40 -1.77 6.40 -14.73
CA VAL A 40 -3.05 6.74 -15.37
C VAL A 40 -4.15 5.92 -14.70
N ALA A 41 -5.08 6.60 -14.05
CA ALA A 41 -6.28 5.99 -13.50
C ALA A 41 -7.35 5.82 -14.60
N PRO A 42 -7.89 4.61 -14.83
CA PRO A 42 -8.99 4.39 -15.76
C PRO A 42 -10.24 5.23 -15.43
N LYS A 43 -11.12 5.37 -16.42
CA LYS A 43 -12.43 6.01 -16.23
C LYS A 43 -13.20 5.36 -15.09
N TYR A 44 -13.98 6.16 -14.34
CA TYR A 44 -14.75 5.72 -13.17
C TYR A 44 -13.90 5.24 -11.98
N THR A 45 -12.59 5.45 -12.00
CA THR A 45 -11.69 5.08 -10.90
C THR A 45 -10.95 6.28 -10.33
N GLN A 46 -10.43 6.13 -9.11
CA GLN A 46 -9.57 7.10 -8.46
C GLN A 46 -8.27 6.41 -8.00
N PRO A 47 -7.10 7.08 -8.16
CA PRO A 47 -5.84 6.55 -7.68
C PRO A 47 -5.63 6.83 -6.19
N TYR A 48 -4.93 5.93 -5.52
CA TYR A 48 -4.50 6.06 -4.13
C TYR A 48 -3.00 5.82 -4.04
N VAL A 49 -2.30 6.72 -3.36
CA VAL A 49 -0.87 6.58 -3.06
C VAL A 49 -0.68 6.69 -1.56
N SER A 50 -0.02 5.69 -0.99
CA SER A 50 0.33 5.69 0.43
C SER A 50 1.68 5.04 0.67
N ALA A 51 2.22 5.22 1.87
CA ALA A 51 3.45 4.59 2.30
C ALA A 51 3.38 4.22 3.78
N VAL A 52 4.17 3.23 4.15
CA VAL A 52 4.46 2.89 5.55
C VAL A 52 5.93 3.19 5.80
N TYR A 53 6.19 3.84 6.91
CA TYR A 53 7.52 4.13 7.44
C TYR A 53 7.74 3.30 8.70
N ILE A 54 8.98 2.88 8.92
CA ILE A 54 9.42 2.17 10.12
C ILE A 54 10.42 3.03 10.90
N SER A 55 10.37 2.95 12.22
CA SER A 55 11.38 3.51 13.12
C SER A 55 12.02 2.42 13.96
N LYS A 56 13.36 2.42 14.00
CA LYS A 56 14.15 1.61 14.94
C LYS A 56 14.59 2.42 16.17
N ASP A 57 14.36 3.73 16.18
CA ASP A 57 14.68 4.63 17.30
C ASP A 57 13.47 4.79 18.24
N CYS A 58 12.29 4.99 17.66
CA CYS A 58 11.03 4.98 18.38
C CYS A 58 10.54 3.55 18.47
N LEU A 59 10.54 3.03 19.69
CA LEU A 59 10.18 1.65 19.98
C LEU A 59 8.95 1.62 20.89
N LYS A 60 8.10 0.61 20.70
CA LYS A 60 6.97 0.34 21.59
C LYS A 60 7.23 -0.90 22.42
N TYR A 61 6.74 -0.90 23.65
CA TYR A 61 6.79 -2.06 24.53
C TYR A 61 5.73 -3.09 24.14
N ARG A 62 6.13 -4.35 24.21
CA ARG A 62 5.28 -5.54 24.11
C ARG A 62 5.66 -6.48 25.25
N LEU A 63 4.78 -7.43 25.56
CA LEU A 63 5.02 -8.45 26.57
C LEU A 63 5.19 -9.81 25.88
N HIS A 64 6.18 -10.57 26.31
CA HIS A 64 6.29 -11.99 26.01
C HIS A 64 5.18 -12.77 26.74
N ALA A 65 5.02 -14.05 26.39
CA ALA A 65 4.03 -14.94 27.04
C ALA A 65 4.29 -15.11 28.54
N ASP A 66 5.54 -14.97 28.98
CA ASP A 66 5.96 -14.97 30.40
C ASP A 66 5.82 -13.59 31.08
N MET A 67 5.13 -12.64 30.42
CA MET A 67 4.92 -11.25 30.86
C MET A 67 6.20 -10.40 30.93
N SER A 68 7.35 -10.88 30.45
CA SER A 68 8.56 -10.04 30.38
C SER A 68 8.45 -8.99 29.26
N PRO A 69 8.89 -7.73 29.50
CA PRO A 69 8.77 -6.67 28.51
C PRO A 69 9.88 -6.72 27.45
N PHE A 70 9.52 -6.51 26.19
CA PHE A 70 10.46 -6.32 25.09
C PHE A 70 10.05 -5.15 24.18
N LYS A 71 11.01 -4.63 23.42
CA LYS A 71 10.82 -3.48 22.53
C LYS A 71 10.75 -3.92 21.08
N VAL A 72 9.81 -3.35 20.33
CA VAL A 72 9.68 -3.57 18.89
C VAL A 72 9.64 -2.24 18.12
N PRO A 73 10.10 -2.23 16.84
CA PRO A 73 9.95 -1.09 15.95
C PRO A 73 8.50 -0.57 15.87
N THR A 74 8.37 0.74 15.69
CA THR A 74 7.08 1.39 15.42
C THR A 74 6.93 1.69 13.92
N TYR A 75 5.69 1.93 13.50
CA TYR A 75 5.34 2.19 12.11
C TYR A 75 4.46 3.43 12.00
N ASN A 76 4.64 4.21 10.95
CA ASN A 76 3.83 5.38 10.65
C ASN A 76 3.31 5.33 9.20
N GLY A 77 2.02 5.55 9.01
CA GLY A 77 1.36 5.50 7.71
C GLY A 77 1.17 6.89 7.12
N LEU A 78 1.62 7.08 5.87
CA LEU A 78 1.36 8.28 5.07
C LEU A 78 0.31 7.96 4.01
N ARG A 79 -0.82 8.66 4.01
CA ARG A 79 -1.82 8.60 2.93
C ARG A 79 -1.85 9.95 2.21
N LEU A 80 -1.58 9.96 0.91
CA LEU A 80 -1.58 11.17 0.12
C LEU A 80 -2.96 11.41 -0.51
N LYS A 81 -3.41 12.67 -0.53
CA LYS A 81 -4.56 13.09 -1.33
C LYS A 81 -4.12 13.27 -2.77
N VAL A 82 -4.30 12.24 -3.59
CA VAL A 82 -3.95 12.25 -5.02
C VAL A 82 -5.20 12.48 -5.85
N LYS A 83 -5.10 13.37 -6.84
CA LYS A 83 -6.16 13.63 -7.82
C LYS A 83 -5.64 13.26 -9.19
N ALA A 84 -6.43 12.51 -9.95
CA ALA A 84 -6.19 12.28 -11.36
C ALA A 84 -6.74 13.44 -12.19
N ASN A 85 -6.09 13.72 -13.31
CA ASN A 85 -6.65 14.58 -14.34
C ASN A 85 -7.96 13.95 -14.87
N PRO A 86 -9.08 14.68 -14.92
CA PRO A 86 -10.37 14.10 -15.28
C PRO A 86 -10.48 13.68 -16.76
N GLN A 87 -9.65 14.24 -17.64
CA GLN A 87 -9.65 13.92 -19.07
C GLN A 87 -8.68 12.79 -19.40
N THR A 88 -7.47 12.83 -18.82
CA THR A 88 -6.40 11.89 -19.17
C THR A 88 -6.22 10.76 -18.16
N GLY A 89 -6.82 10.87 -16.97
CA GLY A 89 -6.57 9.95 -15.85
C GLY A 89 -5.19 10.10 -15.21
N TYR A 90 -4.31 10.97 -15.73
CA TYR A 90 -2.94 11.10 -15.26
C TYR A 90 -2.89 11.58 -13.81
N PHE A 91 -2.06 10.96 -12.98
CA PHE A 91 -1.78 11.39 -11.62
C PHE A 91 -0.29 11.31 -11.31
N GLN A 92 0.14 12.15 -10.37
CA GLN A 92 1.49 12.14 -9.83
C GLN A 92 1.48 12.46 -8.33
N ALA A 93 2.39 11.83 -7.60
CA ALA A 93 2.67 12.06 -6.20
C ALA A 93 4.17 11.86 -5.92
N LYS A 94 4.65 12.36 -4.78
CA LYS A 94 6.02 12.14 -4.32
C LYS A 94 6.01 11.59 -2.90
N LEU A 95 6.74 10.50 -2.68
CA LEU A 95 6.92 9.91 -1.37
C LEU A 95 8.33 10.25 -0.85
N PRO A 96 8.46 10.80 0.36
CA PRO A 96 9.78 11.10 0.91
C PRO A 96 10.52 9.79 1.21
N PHE A 97 11.75 9.65 0.72
CA PHE A 97 12.55 8.47 1.02
C PHE A 97 12.93 8.43 2.51
N ASN A 98 13.35 9.56 3.05
CA ASN A 98 13.53 9.76 4.49
C ASN A 98 12.29 10.44 5.10
N GLY A 99 11.53 9.73 5.93
CA GLY A 99 10.39 10.28 6.65
C GLY A 99 10.77 11.23 7.80
N GLY A 100 12.04 11.19 8.24
CA GLY A 100 12.63 12.14 9.17
C GLY A 100 11.95 12.19 10.54
N GLY A 101 11.89 13.39 11.13
CA GLY A 101 11.38 13.62 12.47
C GLY A 101 12.22 13.00 13.59
N ARG A 102 11.75 13.15 14.84
CA ARG A 102 12.47 12.64 16.02
C ARG A 102 12.64 11.11 16.03
N CYS A 103 11.75 10.39 15.35
CA CYS A 103 11.79 8.94 15.21
C CYS A 103 12.65 8.47 14.02
N LYS A 104 13.28 9.38 13.25
CA LYS A 104 14.10 9.04 12.09
C LYS A 104 13.40 8.04 11.16
N TRP A 105 12.15 8.33 10.84
CA TRP A 105 11.29 7.45 10.04
C TRP A 105 11.94 7.11 8.71
N LYS A 106 12.02 5.82 8.37
CA LYS A 106 12.54 5.33 7.08
C LYS A 106 11.41 4.69 6.31
N ILE A 107 11.31 4.96 5.00
CA ILE A 107 10.28 4.32 4.19
C ILE A 107 10.51 2.81 4.17
N ASP A 108 9.45 2.05 4.39
CA ASP A 108 9.44 0.58 4.42
C ASP A 108 8.70 0.05 3.19
N ARG A 109 7.50 0.58 2.93
CA ARG A 109 6.65 0.19 1.81
C ARG A 109 5.99 1.38 1.15
N ALA A 110 5.84 1.34 -0.17
CA ALA A 110 5.01 2.22 -0.96
C ALA A 110 3.85 1.44 -1.58
N PHE A 111 2.67 2.06 -1.66
CA PHE A 111 1.46 1.47 -2.21
C PHE A 111 0.88 2.39 -3.27
N VAL A 112 0.51 1.81 -4.40
CA VAL A 112 -0.23 2.49 -5.47
C VAL A 112 -1.39 1.60 -5.88
N SER A 113 -2.60 2.12 -5.89
CA SER A 113 -3.79 1.37 -6.30
C SER A 113 -4.82 2.27 -6.98
N VAL A 114 -5.80 1.64 -7.62
CA VAL A 114 -7.02 2.27 -8.12
C VAL A 114 -8.24 1.53 -7.58
N SER A 115 -9.30 2.27 -7.27
CA SER A 115 -10.62 1.71 -6.98
C SER A 115 -11.70 2.47 -7.74
N TYR A 116 -12.85 1.84 -7.97
CA TYR A 116 -14.00 2.54 -8.53
C TYR A 116 -14.45 3.69 -7.63
N THR A 117 -14.91 4.76 -8.26
CA THR A 117 -15.69 5.83 -7.63
C THR A 117 -17.18 5.64 -7.83
N ASP A 118 -17.57 4.95 -8.90
CA ASP A 118 -18.95 4.62 -9.24
C ASP A 118 -18.97 3.30 -10.03
N VAL A 119 -19.98 2.46 -9.78
CA VAL A 119 -20.16 1.15 -10.41
C VAL A 119 -21.60 0.92 -10.89
N ARG A 120 -22.46 1.94 -10.83
CA ARG A 120 -23.88 1.82 -11.19
C ARG A 120 -24.11 1.54 -12.67
N HIS A 121 -23.13 1.84 -13.53
CA HIS A 121 -23.15 1.47 -14.94
C HIS A 121 -22.91 -0.01 -15.19
N LEU A 122 -22.31 -0.72 -14.22
CA LEU A 122 -22.08 -2.16 -14.29
C LEU A 122 -23.26 -2.94 -13.71
N VAL A 123 -23.65 -2.61 -12.47
CA VAL A 123 -24.73 -3.29 -11.75
C VAL A 123 -25.53 -2.26 -10.96
N LYS A 124 -26.85 -2.28 -11.17
CA LYS A 124 -27.77 -1.42 -10.43
C LYS A 124 -27.69 -1.71 -8.93
N ASP A 125 -27.66 -0.63 -8.14
CA ASP A 125 -27.61 -0.63 -6.67
C ASP A 125 -26.33 -1.24 -6.06
N ALA A 126 -25.30 -1.48 -6.88
CA ALA A 126 -23.99 -1.89 -6.40
C ALA A 126 -23.16 -0.70 -5.89
N ILE A 127 -22.30 -0.97 -4.90
CA ILE A 127 -21.37 0.00 -4.34
C ILE A 127 -19.91 -0.41 -4.64
N PRO A 128 -18.99 0.55 -4.85
CA PRO A 128 -17.56 0.26 -4.87
C PRO A 128 -17.11 -0.32 -3.51
N TYR A 129 -16.25 -1.34 -3.53
CA TYR A 129 -15.77 -1.98 -2.31
C TYR A 129 -14.27 -1.92 -2.11
N SER A 130 -13.49 -2.43 -3.08
CA SER A 130 -12.03 -2.48 -2.98
C SER A 130 -11.35 -2.26 -4.32
N GLY A 131 -10.10 -1.82 -4.26
CA GLY A 131 -9.23 -1.62 -5.41
C GLY A 131 -8.13 -2.66 -5.53
N THR A 132 -7.32 -2.53 -6.58
CA THR A 132 -6.11 -3.33 -6.81
C THR A 132 -4.95 -2.44 -7.24
N GLY A 133 -3.73 -2.97 -7.19
CA GLY A 133 -2.53 -2.23 -7.52
C GLY A 133 -1.24 -2.96 -7.16
N LEU A 134 -0.24 -2.21 -6.68
CA LEU A 134 1.06 -2.75 -6.32
C LEU A 134 1.56 -2.26 -4.95
N THR A 135 2.32 -3.12 -4.30
CA THR A 135 3.11 -2.82 -3.11
C THR A 135 4.58 -2.91 -3.47
N ALA A 136 5.34 -1.84 -3.25
CA ALA A 136 6.79 -1.82 -3.38
C ALA A 136 7.43 -1.86 -2.00
N PHE A 137 8.11 -2.98 -1.69
CA PHE A 137 8.99 -3.13 -0.54
C PHE A 137 10.31 -2.46 -0.86
N ILE A 138 10.68 -1.45 -0.07
CA ILE A 138 11.84 -0.61 -0.39
C ILE A 138 13.10 -1.19 0.24
N ASN A 139 14.14 -1.39 -0.57
CA ASN A 139 15.45 -1.87 -0.14
C ASN A 139 15.34 -3.15 0.74
N ASP A 140 15.81 -3.06 1.99
CA ASP A 140 15.91 -4.11 2.99
C ASP A 140 14.66 -4.25 3.87
N ALA A 141 13.51 -3.67 3.48
CA ALA A 141 12.23 -3.89 4.15
C ALA A 141 11.97 -5.38 4.40
N VAL A 142 11.46 -5.76 5.57
CA VAL A 142 11.30 -7.18 5.90
C VAL A 142 10.43 -7.88 4.86
N GLN A 143 10.92 -8.98 4.29
CA GLN A 143 10.17 -9.77 3.34
C GLN A 143 8.98 -10.41 4.06
N THR A 144 7.78 -9.92 3.78
CA THR A 144 6.53 -10.50 4.29
C THR A 144 5.77 -11.28 3.21
N ASN A 145 6.28 -11.31 1.98
CA ASN A 145 5.70 -12.04 0.86
C ASN A 145 6.80 -12.77 0.06
N ILE A 146 6.59 -14.06 -0.18
CA ILE A 146 7.52 -14.92 -0.92
C ILE A 146 7.52 -14.67 -2.44
N SER A 147 6.54 -13.92 -2.96
CA SER A 147 6.30 -13.71 -4.40
C SER A 147 6.61 -12.29 -4.90
N GLU A 148 7.65 -11.67 -4.35
CA GLU A 148 8.07 -10.32 -4.75
C GLU A 148 8.84 -10.31 -6.07
N ILE A 149 8.46 -9.42 -7.00
CA ILE A 149 9.20 -9.20 -8.25
C ILE A 149 10.34 -8.19 -7.98
N ALA A 150 11.58 -8.56 -8.27
CA ALA A 150 12.71 -7.66 -8.14
C ALA A 150 12.65 -6.51 -9.16
N ALA A 151 12.91 -5.29 -8.69
CA ALA A 151 12.99 -4.07 -9.48
C ALA A 151 14.15 -3.19 -8.96
N LEU A 152 14.84 -2.52 -9.88
CA LEU A 152 15.96 -1.64 -9.57
C LEU A 152 15.61 -0.21 -9.99
N ASN A 153 15.57 0.73 -9.03
CA ASN A 153 15.27 2.15 -9.16
C ASN A 153 13.85 2.49 -9.67
N THR A 154 13.32 1.71 -10.60
CA THR A 154 12.05 1.97 -11.25
C THR A 154 11.14 0.74 -11.29
N ILE A 155 9.84 0.96 -11.12
CA ILE A 155 8.79 -0.01 -11.44
C ILE A 155 7.95 0.59 -12.58
N ASP A 156 7.69 -0.20 -13.62
CA ASP A 156 6.64 0.07 -14.61
C ASP A 156 5.64 -1.09 -14.59
N PHE A 157 4.44 -0.82 -14.09
CA PHE A 157 3.41 -1.83 -13.88
C PHE A 157 2.10 -1.41 -14.56
N SER A 158 1.74 -2.15 -15.60
CA SER A 158 0.56 -1.90 -16.42
C SER A 158 -0.34 -3.15 -16.51
N PRO A 159 -0.94 -3.61 -15.39
CA PRO A 159 -1.74 -4.82 -15.39
C PRO A 159 -3.08 -4.59 -16.11
N VAL A 160 -3.65 -5.66 -16.66
CA VAL A 160 -5.09 -5.66 -16.92
C VAL A 160 -5.81 -5.95 -15.61
N ILE A 161 -6.89 -5.21 -15.35
CA ILE A 161 -7.72 -5.36 -14.16
C ILE A 161 -9.18 -5.52 -14.58
N TYR A 162 -9.93 -6.32 -13.82
CA TYR A 162 -11.34 -6.61 -14.09
C TYR A 162 -12.20 -6.24 -12.88
N PRO A 163 -13.47 -5.85 -13.10
CA PRO A 163 -14.46 -5.85 -12.04
C PRO A 163 -14.76 -7.29 -11.57
N VAL A 164 -15.06 -7.41 -10.29
CA VAL A 164 -15.65 -8.61 -9.69
C VAL A 164 -16.89 -8.17 -8.93
N LEU A 165 -18.02 -8.79 -9.24
CA LEU A 165 -19.27 -8.63 -8.51
C LEU A 165 -19.27 -9.54 -7.30
N ASP A 166 -19.53 -8.99 -6.13
CA ASP A 166 -19.56 -9.68 -4.86
C ASP A 166 -20.96 -9.61 -4.26
N LEU A 167 -21.60 -10.77 -4.16
CA LEU A 167 -22.96 -10.98 -3.67
C LEU A 167 -22.92 -11.83 -2.40
N VAL A 168 -22.72 -11.16 -1.27
CA VAL A 168 -22.81 -11.81 0.04
C VAL A 168 -24.18 -11.54 0.63
N GLU A 169 -24.90 -12.60 0.98
CA GLU A 169 -26.20 -12.51 1.61
C GLU A 169 -26.14 -11.64 2.88
N GLY A 170 -27.10 -10.72 3.02
CA GLY A 170 -27.13 -9.74 4.12
C GLY A 170 -26.25 -8.51 3.91
N PHE A 171 -25.47 -8.43 2.83
CA PHE A 171 -24.68 -7.26 2.47
C PHE A 171 -25.19 -6.60 1.18
N PRO A 172 -24.96 -5.29 0.99
CA PRO A 172 -25.21 -4.65 -0.30
C PRO A 172 -24.38 -5.32 -1.41
N LYS A 173 -24.84 -5.23 -2.65
CA LYS A 173 -24.06 -5.68 -3.82
C LYS A 173 -22.78 -4.85 -3.89
N ARG A 174 -21.64 -5.52 -3.99
CA ARG A 174 -20.32 -4.88 -3.99
C ARG A 174 -19.62 -5.15 -5.30
N ILE A 175 -18.87 -4.18 -5.80
CA ILE A 175 -17.94 -4.40 -6.92
C ILE A 175 -16.55 -3.98 -6.49
N PHE A 176 -15.58 -4.86 -6.70
CA PHE A 176 -14.16 -4.57 -6.48
C PHE A 176 -13.34 -4.80 -7.75
N LEU A 177 -12.14 -4.24 -7.79
CA LEU A 177 -11.18 -4.46 -8.86
C LEU A 177 -10.18 -5.53 -8.46
N GLN A 178 -9.88 -6.43 -9.39
CA GLN A 178 -8.86 -7.46 -9.23
C GLN A 178 -7.93 -7.51 -10.45
N GLY A 179 -6.64 -7.60 -10.19
CA GLY A 179 -5.60 -7.90 -11.19
C GLY A 179 -5.16 -9.36 -11.10
N GLU A 180 -3.95 -9.65 -11.59
CA GLU A 180 -3.41 -11.03 -11.65
C GLU A 180 -3.36 -11.74 -10.31
N VAL A 181 -3.23 -10.97 -9.23
CA VAL A 181 -3.29 -11.46 -7.87
C VAL A 181 -4.53 -10.90 -7.19
N SER A 182 -5.08 -11.66 -6.23
CA SER A 182 -6.31 -11.31 -5.51
C SER A 182 -6.27 -9.96 -4.78
N LYS A 183 -5.08 -9.42 -4.50
CA LYS A 183 -4.89 -8.13 -3.81
C LYS A 183 -4.00 -7.18 -4.61
N MET A 184 -2.74 -7.07 -4.20
CA MET A 184 -1.75 -6.16 -4.76
C MET A 184 -0.50 -6.92 -5.17
N ARG A 185 0.02 -6.63 -6.36
CA ARG A 185 1.26 -7.24 -6.85
C ARG A 185 2.43 -6.71 -6.03
N SER A 186 3.24 -7.63 -5.49
CA SER A 186 4.36 -7.26 -4.62
C SER A 186 5.65 -7.12 -5.43
N PHE A 187 6.38 -6.05 -5.20
CA PHE A 187 7.69 -5.77 -5.80
C PHE A 187 8.73 -5.52 -4.72
N ARG A 188 9.96 -5.96 -4.96
CA ARG A 188 11.16 -5.59 -4.21
C ARG A 188 11.88 -4.48 -4.97
N LEU A 189 11.74 -3.24 -4.53
CA LEU A 189 12.32 -2.07 -5.18
C LEU A 189 13.62 -1.66 -4.48
N THR A 190 14.76 -1.99 -5.10
CA THR A 190 16.08 -1.57 -4.65
C THR A 190 16.41 -0.19 -5.23
N LEU A 191 16.77 0.76 -4.38
CA LEU A 191 17.05 2.15 -4.73
C LEU A 191 18.54 2.45 -4.61
N THR A 192 19.16 2.86 -5.71
CA THR A 192 20.57 3.26 -5.79
C THR A 192 20.69 4.78 -5.66
N PRO A 193 21.58 5.29 -4.78
CA PRO A 193 21.85 6.74 -4.69
C PRO A 193 22.25 7.34 -6.04
N GLY A 194 21.73 8.54 -6.34
CA GLY A 194 22.01 9.26 -7.59
C GLY A 194 21.16 8.82 -8.80
N ALA A 195 20.41 7.72 -8.71
CA ALA A 195 19.46 7.32 -9.74
C ALA A 195 18.10 8.03 -9.60
N GLU A 196 17.33 8.06 -10.69
CA GLU A 196 15.91 8.42 -10.63
C GLU A 196 15.13 7.30 -9.97
N TRP A 197 14.30 7.61 -8.96
CA TRP A 197 13.44 6.65 -8.29
C TRP A 197 11.98 6.87 -8.67
N LYS A 198 11.38 5.88 -9.34
CA LYS A 198 10.06 6.04 -9.95
C LYS A 198 9.19 4.79 -9.91
N ILE A 199 7.91 4.97 -9.61
CA ILE A 199 6.89 3.93 -9.72
C ILE A 199 5.85 4.44 -10.72
N THR A 200 5.69 3.71 -11.82
CA THR A 200 4.70 3.99 -12.86
C THR A 200 3.59 2.94 -12.81
N PHE A 201 2.35 3.37 -12.63
CA PHE A 201 1.18 2.49 -12.54
C PHE A 201 0.11 2.87 -13.57
N LYS A 202 -0.06 2.05 -14.61
CA LYS A 202 -0.97 2.32 -15.74
C LYS A 202 -1.87 1.10 -16.00
N PRO A 203 -2.79 0.76 -15.08
CA PRO A 203 -3.66 -0.38 -15.27
C PRO A 203 -4.60 -0.16 -16.46
N LYS A 204 -4.91 -1.25 -17.18
CA LYS A 204 -5.94 -1.31 -18.19
C LYS A 204 -7.19 -1.95 -17.60
N LEU A 205 -8.25 -1.17 -17.43
CA LEU A 205 -9.53 -1.68 -16.98
C LEU A 205 -10.28 -2.35 -18.14
N ASP A 206 -10.69 -3.60 -17.95
CA ASP A 206 -11.54 -4.34 -18.88
C ASP A 206 -12.88 -4.68 -18.20
N GLU A 207 -13.91 -3.90 -18.49
CA GLU A 207 -15.28 -4.10 -17.98
C GLU A 207 -16.10 -5.07 -18.85
N THR A 208 -15.54 -5.60 -19.95
CA THR A 208 -16.26 -6.57 -20.81
C THR A 208 -16.36 -7.95 -20.16
N LYS A 209 -15.60 -8.17 -19.08
CA LYS A 209 -15.53 -9.41 -18.32
C LYS A 209 -15.68 -9.10 -16.84
N MET A 210 -16.53 -9.86 -16.18
CA MET A 210 -16.79 -9.71 -14.75
C MET A 210 -17.07 -11.08 -14.14
N ALA A 211 -16.26 -11.47 -13.15
CA ALA A 211 -16.57 -12.63 -12.31
C ALA A 211 -17.62 -12.25 -11.26
N LYS A 212 -18.35 -13.25 -10.77
CA LYS A 212 -19.34 -13.08 -9.73
C LYS A 212 -19.05 -14.05 -8.59
N VAL A 213 -18.76 -13.50 -7.42
CA VAL A 213 -18.66 -14.22 -6.16
C VAL A 213 -20.03 -14.21 -5.50
N THR A 214 -20.53 -15.38 -5.11
CA THR A 214 -21.79 -15.50 -4.37
C THR A 214 -21.53 -16.24 -3.06
N VAL A 215 -22.03 -15.71 -1.95
CA VAL A 215 -21.98 -16.32 -0.63
C VAL A 215 -23.37 -16.27 -0.02
N THR A 216 -23.90 -17.44 0.32
CA THR A 216 -25.25 -17.61 0.86
C THR A 216 -25.21 -18.25 2.24
N ASN A 217 -26.24 -17.98 3.04
CA ASN A 217 -26.45 -18.64 4.31
C ASN A 217 -27.06 -20.02 4.05
N GLY A 218 -26.22 -21.05 4.00
CA GLY A 218 -26.65 -22.45 3.98
C GLY A 218 -26.52 -23.16 2.62
N GLU A 219 -26.45 -22.44 1.50
CA GLU A 219 -26.18 -23.05 0.17
C GLU A 219 -24.69 -23.01 -0.21
N GLY A 220 -23.87 -22.31 0.59
CA GLY A 220 -22.43 -22.24 0.43
C GLY A 220 -21.97 -21.04 -0.39
N GLU A 221 -20.80 -21.19 -1.00
CA GLU A 221 -20.08 -20.13 -1.73
C GLU A 221 -19.54 -20.64 -3.06
N TRP A 222 -19.54 -19.79 -4.08
CA TRP A 222 -19.00 -20.12 -5.39
C TRP A 222 -18.59 -18.88 -6.18
N VAL A 223 -17.77 -19.11 -7.21
CA VAL A 223 -17.35 -18.11 -8.20
C VAL A 223 -17.86 -18.52 -9.59
N GLU A 224 -18.60 -17.63 -10.23
CA GLU A 224 -19.03 -17.74 -11.63
C GLU A 224 -18.12 -16.86 -12.51
N TYR A 225 -17.59 -17.43 -13.59
CA TYR A 225 -16.71 -16.73 -14.53
C TYR A 225 -17.43 -16.37 -15.83
N PRO A 226 -16.97 -15.34 -16.58
CA PRO A 226 -17.58 -14.94 -17.85
C PRO A 226 -17.71 -16.06 -18.89
N GLY A 227 -16.83 -17.07 -18.85
CA GLY A 227 -16.88 -18.23 -19.73
C GLY A 227 -17.82 -19.36 -19.30
N GLY A 228 -18.67 -19.13 -18.29
CA GLY A 228 -19.65 -20.10 -17.78
C GLY A 228 -19.09 -21.13 -16.79
N LYS A 229 -17.79 -21.11 -16.50
CA LYS A 229 -17.19 -21.94 -15.44
C LYS A 229 -17.74 -21.52 -14.08
N ILE A 230 -17.98 -22.50 -13.21
CA ILE A 230 -18.33 -22.29 -11.80
C ILE A 230 -17.35 -23.06 -10.92
N ASP A 231 -16.77 -22.39 -9.93
CA ASP A 231 -15.94 -23.00 -8.89
C ASP A 231 -16.69 -22.93 -7.54
N ASN A 232 -17.05 -24.08 -6.98
CA ASN A 232 -17.75 -24.17 -5.70
C ASN A 232 -16.79 -24.26 -4.50
N GLY A 233 -17.24 -23.82 -3.33
CA GLY A 233 -16.49 -23.87 -2.07
C GLY A 233 -15.33 -22.88 -2.00
N THR A 234 -15.40 -21.80 -2.78
CA THR A 234 -14.41 -20.73 -2.76
C THR A 234 -15.03 -19.37 -3.07
N GLN A 235 -14.43 -18.33 -2.52
CA GLN A 235 -14.66 -16.92 -2.88
C GLN A 235 -13.50 -16.35 -3.72
N GLU A 236 -12.42 -17.12 -3.88
CA GLU A 236 -11.22 -16.69 -4.58
C GLU A 236 -11.41 -16.77 -6.09
N VAL A 237 -11.41 -15.60 -6.74
CA VAL A 237 -11.44 -15.51 -8.20
C VAL A 237 -10.07 -15.88 -8.76
N ASP A 238 -9.99 -17.00 -9.46
CA ASP A 238 -8.81 -17.38 -10.23
C ASP A 238 -8.77 -16.58 -11.53
N PHE A 239 -7.87 -15.62 -11.56
CA PHE A 239 -7.66 -14.67 -12.64
C PHE A 239 -7.48 -15.34 -14.01
N ARG A 240 -6.97 -16.56 -14.08
CA ARG A 240 -6.73 -17.27 -15.36
C ARG A 240 -8.03 -17.52 -16.13
N TYR A 241 -9.16 -17.65 -15.44
CA TYR A 241 -10.46 -17.84 -16.08
C TYR A 241 -11.11 -16.54 -16.55
N MET A 242 -10.56 -15.38 -16.16
CA MET A 242 -10.94 -14.08 -16.76
C MET A 242 -10.40 -13.95 -18.19
N TYR A 243 -9.31 -14.65 -18.55
CA TYR A 243 -8.71 -14.54 -19.89
C TYR A 243 -9.25 -15.53 -20.90
N LYS A 244 -9.78 -16.67 -20.46
CA LYS A 244 -10.25 -17.70 -21.38
C LYS A 244 -11.44 -17.17 -22.18
N ASN A 245 -11.18 -16.84 -23.44
CA ASN A 245 -12.25 -16.55 -24.39
C ASN A 245 -13.08 -17.83 -24.57
N MET A 246 -14.39 -17.67 -24.58
CA MET A 246 -15.30 -18.69 -25.11
C MET A 246 -14.91 -18.91 -26.58
N LYS A 247 -14.52 -20.14 -26.93
CA LYS A 247 -14.55 -20.60 -28.31
C LYS A 247 -15.96 -21.07 -28.61
#